data_AF-A0AA42Y7F5-F1
#
_entry.id   AF-A0AA42Y7F5-F1
#
_cell.length_a   1.000
_cell.length_b   1.000
_cell.length_c   1.000
_cell.angle_alpha   90.00
_cell.angle_beta   90.00
_cell.angle_gamma   90.00
#
_symmetry.space_group_name_H-M   'P 1'
#
loop_
_entity.id
_entity.type
_entity.pdbx_description
1 polymer ?
#
loop_
_entity_poly.entity_id
_entity_poly.type
_entity_poly.pdbx_seq_one_letter_code
_entity_poly.pdbx_strand_id
1 'polypeptide(L)' 'DDVLDADSPTATLGKTAGKDARSNKPTYVSAMGASRAREFAQELREQALGALETFGERALRLQQLADFIVLRKF' A
#
# COMPACT_ATOMS: atom_id res chain seq x y z
N ASP A 1 -3.23 0.97 -0.68
CA ASP A 1 -4.24 2.02 -0.81
C ASP A 1 -3.82 3.23 0.00
N ASP A 2 -3.80 3.13 1.33
CA ASP A 2 -3.42 4.21 2.24
C ASP A 2 -2.10 4.93 1.88
N VAL A 3 -1.09 4.19 1.42
CA VAL A 3 0.19 4.75 0.94
C VAL A 3 0.01 5.60 -0.33
N LEU A 4 -0.83 5.16 -1.27
CA LEU A 4 -1.12 5.89 -2.51
C LEU A 4 -1.95 7.14 -2.25
N ASP A 5 -2.90 7.07 -1.31
CA ASP A 5 -3.69 8.21 -0.87
C ASP A 5 -2.82 9.29 -0.20
N ALA A 6 -1.81 8.87 0.56
CA ALA A 6 -0.86 9.77 1.21
C ALA A 6 0.16 10.40 0.23
N ASP A 7 0.51 9.70 -0.85
CA ASP A 7 1.48 10.16 -1.86
C ASP A 7 0.88 11.03 -2.96
N SER A 8 -0.43 10.99 -3.13
CA SER A 8 -1.12 11.73 -4.19
C SER A 8 -0.82 13.23 -4.05
N PRO A 9 -0.28 13.89 -5.09
CA PRO A 9 0.18 15.26 -4.98
C PRO A 9 -0.95 16.19 -4.57
N THR A 10 -0.71 16.96 -3.49
CA THR A 10 -1.58 18.02 -2.96
C THR A 10 -1.79 19.20 -3.94
N ALA A 11 -1.33 19.09 -5.19
CA ALA A 11 -1.32 20.16 -6.18
C ALA A 11 -2.69 20.45 -6.83
N THR A 12 -3.66 19.53 -6.76
CA THR A 12 -4.99 19.74 -7.40
C THR A 12 -6.03 20.36 -6.47
N LEU A 13 -5.72 20.61 -5.20
CA LEU A 13 -6.66 21.21 -4.26
C LEU A 13 -5.99 22.35 -3.50
N GLY A 14 -6.25 23.58 -3.97
CA GLY A 14 -6.00 24.84 -3.26
C GLY A 14 -6.80 24.97 -1.95
N LYS A 15 -6.70 23.98 -1.06
CA LYS A 15 -7.27 23.96 0.28
C LYS A 15 -6.23 23.33 1.20
N THR A 16 -5.45 24.20 1.83
CA THR A 16 -4.80 24.03 3.14
C THR A 16 -4.55 22.58 3.55
N ALA A 17 -3.31 22.13 3.35
CA ALA A 17 -2.72 21.00 4.04
C ALA A 17 -3.09 21.08 5.54
N GLY A 18 -4.00 20.21 5.99
CA GLY A 18 -4.50 20.21 7.37
C GLY A 18 -6.02 20.19 7.52
N LYS A 19 -6.83 20.31 6.44
CA LYS A 19 -8.30 20.26 6.60
C LYS A 19 -8.90 18.84 6.67
N ASP A 20 -8.15 17.82 6.26
CA ASP A 20 -8.62 16.42 6.16
C ASP A 20 -8.04 15.47 7.23
N ALA A 21 -7.62 16.01 8.38
CA ALA A 21 -7.58 15.22 9.63
C ALA A 21 -9.00 14.90 10.17
N ARG A 22 -10.05 15.07 9.34
CA ARG A 22 -11.47 15.10 9.75
C ARG A 22 -12.25 13.81 9.53
N SER A 23 -11.66 12.82 8.87
CA SER A 23 -12.23 11.47 8.83
C SER A 23 -11.37 10.63 9.76
N ASN A 24 -11.77 10.50 11.03
CA ASN A 24 -11.06 9.82 12.10
C ASN A 24 -10.98 8.28 11.88
N LYS A 25 -10.79 7.84 10.63
CA LYS A 25 -10.59 6.44 10.26
C LYS A 25 -9.11 6.12 10.44
N PRO A 26 -8.76 5.16 11.30
CA PRO A 26 -7.40 4.71 11.42
C PRO A 26 -6.98 4.05 10.10
N THR A 27 -6.02 4.67 9.41
CA THR A 27 -5.31 4.12 8.24
C THR A 27 -3.94 3.62 8.67
N TYR A 28 -3.34 2.71 7.91
CA TYR A 28 -1.97 2.26 8.14
C TYR A 28 -1.00 3.44 8.17
N VAL A 29 -1.10 4.38 7.23
CA VAL A 29 -0.25 5.58 7.22
C VAL A 29 -0.43 6.42 8.49
N SER A 30 -1.67 6.61 8.97
CA SER A 30 -1.91 7.37 10.22
C SER A 30 -1.40 6.66 11.48
N ALA A 31 -1.39 5.31 11.48
CA ALA A 31 -1.03 4.52 12.65
C ALA A 31 0.48 4.30 12.80
N MET A 32 1.21 4.10 11.69
CA MET A 32 2.65 3.76 11.71
C MET A 32 3.53 4.71 10.89
N GLY A 33 2.94 5.67 10.17
CA GLY A 33 3.65 6.56 9.25
C GLY A 33 3.85 5.97 7.86
N ALA A 34 4.01 6.84 6.85
CA ALA A 34 4.05 6.44 5.44
C ALA A 34 5.22 5.50 5.10
N SER A 35 6.41 5.76 5.65
CA SER A 35 7.58 4.90 5.43
C SER A 35 7.37 3.50 5.98
N ARG A 36 6.92 3.39 7.24
CA ARG A 36 6.65 2.08 7.85
C ARG A 36 5.49 1.35 7.19
N ALA A 37 4.45 2.07 6.75
CA ALA A 37 3.34 1.49 6.01
C ALA A 37 3.79 0.87 4.66
N ARG A 38 4.78 1.47 3.98
CA ARG A 38 5.39 0.86 2.78
C ARG A 38 6.17 -0.41 3.10
N GLU A 39 7.02 -0.35 4.12
CA GLU A 39 7.79 -1.53 4.55
C GLU A 39 6.84 -2.67 4.92
N PHE A 40 5.79 -2.37 5.67
CA PHE A 40 4.79 -3.36 6.04
C PHE A 40 4.05 -3.95 4.83
N ALA A 41 3.76 -3.14 3.80
CA ALA A 41 3.22 -3.66 2.54
C ALA A 41 4.20 -4.59 1.81
N GLN A 42 5.51 -4.32 1.86
CA GLN A 42 6.53 -5.23 1.31
C GLN A 42 6.64 -6.53 2.12
N GLU A 43 6.61 -6.45 3.45
CA GLU A 43 6.60 -7.63 4.32
C GLU A 43 5.40 -8.55 4.02
N LEU A 44 4.20 -7.96 3.84
CA LEU A 44 3.00 -8.71 3.46
C LEU A 44 3.10 -9.33 2.07
N ARG A 45 3.75 -8.63 1.12
CA ARG A 45 4.04 -9.16 -0.22
C ARG A 45 4.94 -10.39 -0.14
N GLU A 46 6.03 -10.30 0.61
CA GLU A 46 6.98 -11.40 0.79
C GLU A 46 6.30 -12.61 1.45
N GLN A 47 5.46 -12.39 2.45
CA GLN A 47 4.65 -13.46 3.06
C GLN A 47 3.70 -14.12 2.05
N ALA A 48 3.04 -13.32 1.21
CA ALA A 48 2.15 -13.83 0.17
C ALA A 48 2.92 -14.67 -0.86
N LEU A 49 4.11 -14.21 -1.29
CA LEU A 49 4.96 -14.96 -2.22
C LEU A 49 5.47 -16.26 -1.59
N GLY A 50 5.90 -16.23 -0.32
CA GLY A 50 6.32 -17.40 0.44
C GLY A 50 5.21 -18.45 0.57
N ALA A 51 3.97 -18.01 0.84
CA ALA A 51 2.81 -18.90 0.89
C ALA A 51 2.50 -19.57 -0.46
N LEU A 52 2.93 -18.96 -1.56
CA LEU A 52 2.70 -19.45 -2.92
C LEU A 52 3.81 -20.38 -3.44
N GLU A 53 4.96 -20.46 -2.76
CA GLU A 53 6.11 -21.26 -3.21
C GLU A 53 5.77 -22.73 -3.45
N THR A 54 4.93 -23.32 -2.58
CA THR A 54 4.52 -24.73 -2.68
C THR A 54 3.72 -25.07 -3.95
N PHE A 55 3.16 -24.07 -4.62
CA PHE A 55 2.41 -24.25 -5.86
C PHE A 55 3.27 -24.09 -7.12
N GLY A 56 4.52 -23.63 -6.98
CA GLY A 56 5.45 -23.41 -8.09
C GLY A 56 4.84 -22.56 -9.21
N GLU A 57 5.03 -22.97 -10.46
CA GLU A 57 4.57 -22.22 -11.65
C GLU A 57 3.05 -22.00 -11.69
N ARG A 58 2.26 -22.85 -11.03
CA ARG A 58 0.80 -22.72 -11.00
C ARG A 58 0.35 -21.45 -10.28
N ALA A 59 1.18 -20.91 -9.38
CA ALA A 59 0.90 -19.68 -8.65
C ALA A 59 1.38 -18.41 -9.36
N LEU A 60 1.95 -18.50 -10.58
CA LEU A 60 2.53 -17.34 -11.28
C LEU A 60 1.57 -16.13 -11.36
N ARG A 61 0.29 -16.38 -11.67
CA ARG A 61 -0.73 -15.32 -11.76
C ARG A 61 -1.03 -14.66 -10.40
N LEU A 62 -0.95 -15.41 -9.31
CA LEU A 62 -1.14 -14.90 -7.96
C LEU A 62 0.07 -14.11 -7.47
N GLN A 63 1.29 -14.56 -7.81
CA GLN A 63 2.52 -13.83 -7.54
C GLN A 63 2.51 -12.47 -8.26
N GLN A 64 2.17 -12.45 -9.54
CA GLN A 64 2.01 -11.21 -10.33
C GLN A 64 0.95 -10.28 -9.74
N LEU A 65 -0.14 -10.83 -9.19
CA LEU A 65 -1.18 -10.03 -8.54
C LEU A 65 -0.67 -9.41 -7.23
N ALA A 66 0.05 -10.16 -6.40
CA ALA A 66 0.65 -9.66 -5.17
C ALA A 66 1.66 -8.54 -5.46
N ASP A 67 2.51 -8.74 -6.47
CA ASP A 67 3.43 -7.71 -6.98
C ASP A 67 2.67 -6.47 -7.44
N PHE A 68 1.62 -6.65 -8.26
CA PHE A 68 0.83 -5.53 -8.76
C PHE A 68 0.17 -4.72 -7.64
N ILE A 69 -0.42 -5.37 -6.64
CA ILE A 69 -1.11 -4.68 -5.54
C ILE A 69 -0.17 -3.76 -4.75
N VAL A 70 1.08 -4.20 -4.52
CA VAL A 70 2.04 -3.47 -3.68
C VAL A 70 2.92 -2.50 -4.48
N LEU A 71 3.24 -2.82 -5.73
CA LEU A 71 4.15 -2.04 -6.57
C LEU A 71 3.44 -1.05 -7.51
N ARG A 72 2.10 -1.09 -7.61
CA ARG A 72 1.37 -0.10 -8.43
C ARG A 72 1.63 1.31 -7.94
N LYS A 73 1.67 2.25 -8.89
CA LYS A 73 1.91 3.68 -8.64
C LYS A 73 0.66 4.55 -8.86
N PHE A 74 -0.46 3.94 -9.22
CA PHE A 74 -1.74 4.58 -9.56
C PHE A 74 -2.88 3.56 -9.42
#